data_AF-A0A2H5W9L6-F1
#
_entry.id   AF-A0A2H5W9L6-F1
#
_cell.length_a   1.000
_cell.length_b   1.000
_cell.length_c   1.000
_cell.angle_alpha   90.00
_cell.angle_beta   90.00
_cell.angle_gamma   90.00
#
_symmetry.space_group_name_H-M   'P 1'
#
loop_
_entity.id
_entity.type
_entity.pdbx_description
1 polymer ?
#
loop_
_entity_poly.entity_id
_entity_poly.type
_entity_poly.pdbx_seq_one_letter_code
_entity_poly.pdbx_strand_id
1 'polypeptide(L)'
;MDLEGARQRLVEAIRKYRGRLTAADVSALLGVSIYDADDLLRQMMEQFYCRLAVTPEGVVLYEFPVPLRRRTALTLREVLDRVAQALWRAFVFLYKVWIAATLVAYFIAFTVVLLLLVLASARGQRDDRRGGRGDSFDLGPLLRLLFSIFDFQTHTPVPVPRTDRRGYRYRQYESKKGVWPGREHKKGFVASVYDFVFGPPRVPFDPLANEKEVVAYLRRQKGILTPTELIRLAGWTLEEADQLFAYYVARFKGEARISESGVLYGEFNEVLTTGGLPEGSVVYYWDEDEPPFELTGNSPGRNLVITGMNAFNLFFGLLFVTETTRFVELFRAYGFYPDPGLLRFWLGWVPLTYSIIFFAVPLARVPIVTAQERARRRRNERRRIVRAVFSLIEQGRADIRPADVQAEYRRLYAVPAAAEGGAIGRRVQTWLPTVARELGGVADLMEDGQVVYRFPRIAQELAEAARLRQGRPTVQVPQTFELTAEVRPPEEI
;
A
#
# COMPACT_ATOMS: atom_id res chain seq x y z
N MET A 1 41.54 1.06 -18.00
CA MET A 1 41.69 0.26 -16.76
C MET A 1 40.58 -0.80 -16.77
N ASP A 2 40.88 -2.07 -16.52
CA ASP A 2 39.87 -3.12 -16.49
C ASP A 2 39.04 -3.01 -15.20
N LEU A 3 37.93 -2.28 -15.28
CA LEU A 3 37.00 -2.02 -14.17
C LEU A 3 36.37 -3.33 -13.65
N GLU A 4 36.17 -4.33 -14.52
CA GLU A 4 35.59 -5.60 -14.12
C GLU A 4 36.59 -6.43 -13.31
N GLY A 5 37.86 -6.45 -13.72
CA GLY A 5 38.95 -7.06 -12.95
C GLY A 5 39.25 -6.35 -11.63
N ALA A 6 39.08 -5.03 -11.55
CA ALA A 6 39.18 -4.28 -10.29
C ALA A 6 38.03 -4.63 -9.32
N ARG A 7 36.81 -4.79 -9.85
CA ARG A 7 35.63 -5.16 -9.07
C ARG A 7 35.73 -6.57 -8.48
N GLN A 8 36.22 -7.55 -9.23
CA GLN A 8 36.44 -8.91 -8.70
C GLN A 8 37.46 -8.91 -7.54
N ARG A 9 38.57 -8.19 -7.71
CA ARG A 9 39.57 -8.01 -6.65
C ARG A 9 39.01 -7.29 -5.43
N LEU A 10 38.11 -6.32 -5.61
CA LEU A 10 37.40 -5.67 -4.49
C LEU A 10 36.50 -6.65 -3.73
N VAL A 11 35.78 -7.54 -4.43
CA VAL A 11 34.97 -8.59 -3.76
C VAL A 11 35.85 -9.52 -2.91
N GLU A 12 37.02 -9.89 -3.41
CA GLU A 12 38.00 -10.69 -2.65
C GLU A 12 38.55 -9.92 -1.45
N ALA A 13 38.89 -8.64 -1.62
CA ALA A 13 39.33 -7.77 -0.54
C ALA A 13 38.26 -7.65 0.55
N ILE A 14 36.99 -7.41 0.19
CA ILE A 14 35.86 -7.39 1.12
C ILE A 14 35.79 -8.68 1.94
N ARG A 15 35.96 -9.85 1.30
CA ARG A 15 35.97 -11.13 2.02
C ARG A 15 37.17 -11.26 2.96
N LYS A 16 38.36 -10.86 2.51
CA LYS A 16 39.62 -10.96 3.27
C LYS A 16 39.62 -10.06 4.51
N TYR A 17 39.12 -8.83 4.38
CA TYR A 17 39.07 -7.83 5.45
C TYR A 17 37.75 -7.81 6.21
N ARG A 18 37.01 -8.93 6.21
CA ARG A 18 35.75 -9.11 6.94
C ARG A 18 34.71 -8.01 6.67
N GLY A 19 34.74 -7.44 5.47
CA GLY A 19 33.81 -6.46 4.97
C GLY A 19 33.98 -5.04 5.48
N ARG A 20 35.07 -4.73 6.19
CA ARG A 20 35.35 -3.38 6.70
C ARG A 20 36.50 -2.76 5.95
N LEU A 21 36.22 -1.71 5.18
CA LEU A 21 37.19 -1.05 4.31
C LEU A 21 36.94 0.46 4.27
N THR A 22 38.01 1.24 4.16
CA THR A 22 37.95 2.66 3.77
C THR A 22 38.31 2.82 2.28
N ALA A 23 38.02 3.99 1.70
CA ALA A 23 38.44 4.30 0.33
C ALA A 23 39.97 4.23 0.17
N ALA A 24 40.71 4.66 1.20
CA ALA A 24 42.16 4.58 1.24
C ALA A 24 42.66 3.13 1.26
N ASP A 25 42.02 2.25 2.02
CA ASP A 25 42.34 0.81 2.03
C ASP A 25 42.13 0.21 0.64
N VAL A 26 41.02 0.54 -0.03
CA VAL A 26 40.73 0.05 -1.38
C VAL A 26 41.77 0.56 -2.39
N SER A 27 42.14 1.83 -2.32
CA SER A 27 43.21 2.40 -3.16
C SER A 27 44.55 1.67 -2.93
N ALA A 28 44.94 1.46 -1.68
CA ALA A 28 46.18 0.76 -1.33
C ALA A 28 46.18 -0.72 -1.76
N LEU A 29 45.04 -1.40 -1.65
CA LEU A 29 44.90 -2.82 -2.01
C LEU A 29 44.86 -3.08 -3.51
N LEU A 30 44.22 -2.18 -4.27
CA LEU A 30 43.98 -2.37 -5.70
C LEU A 30 44.97 -1.60 -6.59
N GLY A 31 45.71 -0.64 -6.02
CA GLY A 31 46.62 0.25 -6.76
C GLY A 31 45.86 1.25 -7.65
N VAL A 32 44.63 1.60 -7.29
CA VAL A 32 43.77 2.53 -8.04
C VAL A 32 43.77 3.92 -7.38
N SER A 33 43.35 4.95 -8.11
CA SER A 33 43.22 6.29 -7.52
C SER A 33 42.14 6.30 -6.42
N ILE A 34 42.21 7.26 -5.50
CA ILE A 34 41.18 7.40 -4.45
C ILE A 34 39.79 7.64 -5.04
N TYR A 35 39.71 8.36 -6.17
CA TYR A 35 38.47 8.61 -6.90
C TYR A 35 37.89 7.32 -7.49
N ASP A 36 38.74 6.48 -8.09
CA ASP A 36 38.30 5.17 -8.62
C ASP A 36 37.89 4.22 -7.49
N ALA A 37 38.57 4.27 -6.34
CA ALA A 37 38.20 3.50 -5.16
C ALA A 37 36.82 3.88 -4.63
N ASP A 38 36.52 5.18 -4.54
CA ASP A 38 35.19 5.69 -4.16
C ASP A 38 34.11 5.28 -5.17
N ASP A 39 34.39 5.35 -6.47
CA ASP A 39 33.42 4.94 -7.50
C ASP A 39 33.14 3.42 -7.44
N LEU A 40 34.18 2.60 -7.25
CA LEU A 40 34.03 1.16 -7.06
C LEU A 40 33.20 0.84 -5.80
N LEU A 41 33.47 1.51 -4.69
CA LEU A 41 32.70 1.36 -3.46
C LEU A 41 31.24 1.80 -3.65
N ARG A 42 31.00 2.88 -4.40
CA ARG A 42 29.66 3.36 -4.77
C ARG A 42 28.87 2.31 -5.54
N GLN A 43 29.46 1.73 -6.57
CA GLN A 43 28.83 0.66 -7.35
C GLN A 43 28.50 -0.56 -6.47
N MET A 44 29.38 -0.90 -5.52
CA MET A 44 29.15 -1.97 -4.56
C MET A 44 27.98 -1.66 -3.60
N MET A 45 27.85 -0.42 -3.12
CA MET A 45 26.74 0.02 -2.26
C MET A 45 25.38 0.00 -2.97
N GLU A 46 25.34 0.24 -4.28
CA GLU A 46 24.10 0.13 -5.06
C GLU A 46 23.64 -1.33 -5.19
N GLN A 47 24.58 -2.25 -5.39
CA GLN A 47 24.26 -3.66 -5.65
C GLN A 47 24.09 -4.50 -4.38
N PHE A 48 24.86 -4.20 -3.33
CA PHE A 48 24.94 -4.99 -2.10
C PHE A 48 24.50 -4.19 -0.88
N TYR A 49 24.10 -4.90 0.17
CA TYR A 49 23.87 -4.26 1.47
C TYR A 49 25.20 -3.70 2.00
N CYS A 50 25.19 -2.46 2.47
CA CYS A 50 26.33 -1.78 3.06
C CYS A 50 25.82 -0.86 4.18
N ARG A 51 26.60 -0.72 5.25
CA ARG A 51 26.42 0.29 6.28
C ARG A 51 27.63 1.23 6.25
N LEU A 52 27.38 2.52 6.38
CA LEU A 52 28.44 3.51 6.54
C LEU A 52 28.61 3.80 8.04
N ALA A 53 29.85 3.81 8.50
CA ALA A 53 30.22 4.10 9.88
C ALA A 53 31.37 5.12 9.92
N VAL A 54 31.63 5.69 11.09
CA VAL A 54 32.71 6.64 11.32
C VAL A 54 33.80 5.93 12.12
N THR A 55 35.05 5.98 11.66
CA THR A 55 36.19 5.47 12.44
C THR A 55 36.60 6.48 13.52
N PRO A 56 37.33 6.07 14.57
CA PRO A 56 37.87 6.99 15.57
C PRO A 56 38.73 8.12 14.97
N GLU A 57 39.34 7.88 13.82
CA GLU A 57 40.18 8.83 13.08
C GLU A 57 39.35 9.81 12.22
N GLY A 58 38.02 9.71 12.22
CA GLY A 58 37.15 10.59 11.45
C GLY A 58 37.08 10.25 9.97
N VAL A 59 37.29 8.98 9.60
CA VAL A 59 37.20 8.51 8.21
C VAL A 59 35.91 7.70 8.01
N VAL A 60 35.34 7.75 6.81
CA VAL A 60 34.17 6.95 6.44
C VAL A 60 34.58 5.49 6.26
N LEU A 61 33.99 4.62 7.08
CA LEU A 61 34.15 3.16 7.01
C LEU A 61 32.96 2.54 6.29
N TYR A 62 33.25 1.73 5.27
CA TYR A 62 32.26 0.94 4.55
C TYR A 62 32.20 -0.47 5.17
N GLU A 63 31.04 -0.82 5.73
CA GLU A 63 30.77 -2.13 6.31
C GLU A 63 29.85 -2.95 5.40
N PHE A 64 30.42 -3.95 4.73
CA PHE A 64 29.70 -4.93 3.94
C PHE A 64 29.48 -6.22 4.75
N PRO A 65 28.26 -6.78 4.81
CA PRO A 65 28.03 -8.06 5.46
C PRO A 65 28.74 -9.17 4.68
N VAL A 66 29.39 -10.09 5.40
CA VAL A 66 30.02 -11.28 4.83
C VAL A 66 29.20 -12.51 5.25
N PRO A 67 28.68 -13.33 4.32
CA PRO A 67 28.81 -13.23 2.87
C PRO A 67 28.03 -12.06 2.26
N LEU A 68 28.54 -11.50 1.17
CA LEU A 68 27.91 -10.39 0.44
C LEU A 68 26.48 -10.73 0.05
N ARG A 69 25.54 -9.87 0.44
CA ARG A 69 24.11 -10.00 0.12
C ARG A 69 23.72 -8.97 -0.94
N ARG A 70 23.22 -9.43 -2.09
CA ARG A 70 22.68 -8.55 -3.13
C ARG A 70 21.34 -7.96 -2.69
N ARG A 71 21.12 -6.68 -2.97
CA ARG A 71 19.87 -5.96 -2.69
C ARG A 71 18.70 -6.44 -3.55
N THR A 72 18.98 -6.88 -4.77
CA THR A 72 17.96 -7.30 -5.77
C THR A 72 17.81 -8.81 -5.90
N ALA A 73 18.46 -9.60 -5.04
CA ALA A 73 18.36 -11.06 -5.11
C ALA A 73 16.94 -11.51 -4.73
N LEU A 74 16.26 -12.14 -5.69
CA LEU A 74 14.93 -12.68 -5.47
C LEU A 74 15.02 -13.92 -4.60
N THR A 75 14.30 -13.91 -3.48
CA THR A 75 14.16 -15.12 -2.66
C THR A 75 13.21 -16.11 -3.34
N LEU A 76 13.36 -17.42 -3.09
CA LEU A 76 12.43 -18.44 -3.61
C LEU A 76 10.98 -18.14 -3.21
N ARG A 77 10.79 -17.56 -2.02
CA ARG A 77 9.48 -17.09 -1.56
C ARG A 77 8.93 -15.98 -2.44
N GLU A 78 9.74 -14.97 -2.79
CA GLU A 78 9.32 -13.92 -3.72
C GLU A 78 8.97 -14.45 -5.11
N VAL A 79 9.69 -15.46 -5.61
CA VAL A 79 9.35 -16.11 -6.88
C VAL A 79 8.00 -16.82 -6.79
N LEU A 80 7.79 -17.60 -5.74
CA LEU A 80 6.50 -18.27 -5.49
C LEU A 80 5.36 -17.26 -5.31
N ASP A 81 5.60 -16.14 -4.61
CA ASP A 81 4.63 -15.08 -4.42
C ASP A 81 4.28 -14.41 -5.76
N ARG A 82 5.25 -14.18 -6.64
CA ARG A 82 4.99 -13.64 -7.99
C ARG A 82 4.14 -14.58 -8.82
N VAL A 83 4.42 -15.89 -8.78
CA VAL A 83 3.61 -16.91 -9.48
C VAL A 83 2.21 -16.97 -8.88
N ALA A 84 2.08 -17.02 -7.56
CA ALA A 84 0.81 -17.01 -6.86
C ALA A 84 -0.01 -15.75 -7.18
N GLN A 85 0.62 -14.58 -7.25
CA GLN A 85 -0.02 -13.33 -7.66
C GLN A 85 -0.45 -13.35 -9.13
N ALA A 86 0.32 -13.96 -10.02
CA ALA A 86 -0.08 -14.13 -11.42
C ALA A 86 -1.30 -15.06 -11.55
N LEU A 87 -1.27 -16.22 -10.89
CA LEU A 87 -2.39 -17.16 -10.83
C LEU A 87 -3.63 -16.52 -10.20
N TRP A 88 -3.45 -15.76 -9.12
CA TRP A 88 -4.53 -15.03 -8.47
C TRP A 88 -5.15 -13.99 -9.41
N ARG A 89 -4.34 -13.21 -10.14
CA ARG A 89 -4.85 -12.25 -11.13
C ARG A 89 -5.65 -12.94 -12.24
N ALA A 90 -5.15 -14.06 -12.76
CA ALA A 90 -5.86 -14.85 -13.76
C ALA A 90 -7.19 -15.42 -13.22
N PHE A 91 -7.18 -15.99 -12.02
CA PHE A 91 -8.36 -16.50 -11.34
C PHE A 91 -9.41 -15.39 -11.14
N VAL A 92 -9.01 -14.24 -10.60
CA VAL A 92 -9.90 -13.09 -10.38
C VAL A 92 -10.53 -12.64 -11.69
N PHE A 93 -9.76 -12.55 -12.77
CA PHE A 93 -10.27 -12.17 -14.08
C PHE A 93 -11.31 -13.16 -14.59
N LEU A 94 -10.98 -14.45 -14.65
CA LEU A 94 -11.89 -15.50 -15.13
C LEU A 94 -13.18 -15.57 -14.28
N TYR A 95 -13.04 -15.48 -12.96
CA TYR A 95 -14.19 -15.56 -12.07
C TYR A 95 -15.05 -14.28 -12.09
N LYS A 96 -14.46 -13.10 -12.34
CA LYS A 96 -15.25 -11.88 -12.63
C LYS A 96 -16.10 -12.04 -13.89
N VAL A 97 -15.55 -12.61 -14.96
CA VAL A 97 -16.30 -12.93 -16.19
C VAL A 97 -17.42 -13.92 -15.88
N TRP A 98 -17.19 -14.93 -15.05
CA TRP A 98 -18.23 -15.87 -14.63
C TRP A 98 -19.33 -15.18 -13.80
N ILE A 99 -18.99 -14.35 -12.80
CA ILE A 99 -19.96 -13.55 -12.04
C ILE A 99 -20.80 -12.69 -13.00
N ALA A 100 -20.16 -12.03 -13.97
CA ALA A 100 -20.84 -11.21 -14.97
C ALA A 100 -21.82 -12.03 -15.81
N ALA A 101 -21.38 -13.17 -16.35
CA ALA A 101 -22.22 -14.07 -17.12
C ALA A 101 -23.43 -14.57 -16.31
N THR A 102 -23.21 -14.94 -15.05
CA THR A 102 -24.26 -15.36 -14.12
C THR A 102 -25.26 -14.24 -13.83
N LEU A 103 -24.79 -13.01 -13.60
CA LEU A 103 -25.66 -11.84 -13.40
C LEU A 103 -26.52 -11.55 -14.65
N VAL A 104 -25.94 -11.67 -15.84
CA VAL A 104 -26.67 -11.51 -17.11
C VAL A 104 -27.71 -12.62 -17.29
N ALA A 105 -27.35 -13.88 -16.99
CA ALA A 105 -28.29 -14.99 -17.05
C ALA A 105 -29.48 -14.78 -16.10
N TYR A 106 -29.24 -14.32 -14.87
CA TYR A 106 -30.32 -13.96 -13.94
C TYR A 106 -31.16 -12.80 -14.45
N PHE A 107 -30.51 -11.75 -14.99
CA PHE A 107 -31.24 -10.63 -15.57
C PHE A 107 -32.21 -11.09 -16.65
N ILE A 108 -31.74 -11.91 -17.60
CA ILE A 108 -32.57 -12.47 -18.68
C ILE A 108 -33.71 -13.31 -18.08
N ALA A 109 -33.42 -14.21 -17.13
CA ALA A 109 -34.43 -15.05 -16.50
C ALA A 109 -35.52 -14.22 -15.82
N PHE A 110 -35.15 -13.19 -15.03
CA PHE A 110 -36.11 -12.30 -14.39
C PHE A 110 -36.90 -11.46 -15.39
N THR A 111 -36.27 -10.98 -16.47
CA THR A 111 -36.98 -10.25 -17.53
C THR A 111 -38.02 -11.13 -18.22
N VAL A 112 -37.69 -12.39 -18.52
CA VAL A 112 -38.64 -13.35 -19.10
C VAL A 112 -39.80 -13.60 -18.14
N VAL A 113 -39.52 -13.86 -16.86
CA VAL A 113 -40.58 -14.08 -15.84
C VAL A 113 -41.47 -12.84 -15.70
N LEU A 114 -40.89 -11.64 -15.66
CA LEU A 114 -41.65 -10.39 -15.58
C LEU A 114 -42.52 -10.19 -16.83
N LEU A 115 -41.99 -10.45 -18.02
CA LEU A 115 -42.74 -10.34 -19.28
C LEU A 115 -43.89 -11.35 -19.34
N LEU A 116 -43.67 -12.58 -18.88
CA LEU A 116 -44.74 -13.58 -18.74
C LEU A 116 -45.81 -13.12 -17.75
N LEU A 117 -45.42 -12.54 -16.61
CA LEU A 117 -46.36 -12.02 -15.62
C LEU A 117 -47.21 -10.87 -16.18
N VAL A 118 -46.59 -9.94 -16.93
CA VAL A 118 -47.28 -8.81 -17.58
C VAL A 118 -48.22 -9.30 -18.69
N LEU A 119 -47.80 -10.28 -19.50
CA LEU A 119 -48.67 -10.87 -20.53
C LEU A 119 -49.83 -11.67 -19.92
N ALA A 120 -49.60 -12.32 -18.77
CA ALA A 120 -50.64 -13.03 -18.05
C ALA A 120 -51.65 -12.06 -17.40
N SER A 121 -51.20 -10.94 -16.83
CA SER A 121 -52.10 -9.90 -16.30
C SER A 121 -52.85 -9.17 -17.41
N ALA A 122 -52.25 -8.96 -18.58
CA ALA A 122 -52.92 -8.39 -19.75
C ALA A 122 -54.04 -9.29 -20.31
N ARG A 123 -53.99 -10.62 -20.09
CA ARG A 123 -55.08 -11.55 -20.45
C ARG A 123 -56.23 -11.56 -19.44
N GLY A 124 -56.04 -11.00 -18.24
CA GLY A 124 -57.03 -10.98 -17.16
C GLY A 124 -57.95 -9.75 -17.13
N GLN A 125 -57.77 -8.77 -18.04
CA GLN A 125 -58.51 -7.52 -17.98
C GLN A 125 -59.21 -7.21 -19.32
N ARG A 126 -60.43 -7.75 -19.48
CA ARG A 126 -61.44 -7.18 -20.38
C ARG A 126 -62.33 -6.27 -19.53
N ASP A 127 -62.52 -5.05 -20.04
CA ASP A 127 -63.34 -3.94 -19.51
C ASP A 127 -62.76 -3.30 -18.23
N ASP A 128 -62.48 -2.00 -18.11
CA ASP A 128 -63.13 -0.81 -18.65
C ASP A 128 -62.15 0.36 -18.90
N ARG A 129 -62.50 1.22 -19.87
CA ARG A 129 -61.79 2.47 -20.19
C ARG A 129 -61.89 3.47 -19.01
N ARG A 130 -60.76 3.90 -18.45
CA ARG A 130 -60.57 5.26 -17.92
C ARG A 130 -59.11 5.66 -18.01
N GLY A 131 -58.86 6.72 -18.77
CA GLY A 131 -57.54 7.25 -19.05
C GLY A 131 -56.76 7.58 -17.77
N GLY A 132 -55.65 6.89 -17.60
CA GLY A 132 -54.61 7.20 -16.62
C GLY A 132 -53.28 7.09 -17.33
N ARG A 133 -52.63 8.25 -17.51
CA ARG A 133 -51.22 8.49 -17.86
C ARG A 133 -50.41 7.19 -18.05
N GLY A 134 -50.15 6.84 -19.31
CA GLY A 134 -49.29 5.71 -19.66
C GLY A 134 -47.91 5.93 -19.06
N ASP A 135 -47.65 5.29 -17.93
CA ASP A 135 -46.33 5.18 -17.34
C ASP A 135 -45.56 4.19 -18.23
N SER A 136 -44.98 4.71 -19.30
CA SER A 136 -44.09 3.97 -20.18
C SER A 136 -43.02 3.33 -19.31
N PHE A 137 -43.00 2.00 -19.27
CA PHE A 137 -42.07 1.20 -18.48
C PHE A 137 -40.64 1.54 -18.91
N ASP A 138 -39.98 2.47 -18.20
CA ASP A 138 -38.62 2.91 -18.54
C ASP A 138 -37.63 1.79 -18.18
N LEU A 139 -37.20 1.04 -19.18
CA LEU A 139 -36.17 0.02 -19.07
C LEU A 139 -34.76 0.62 -18.98
N GLY A 140 -34.60 1.93 -19.15
CA GLY A 140 -33.32 2.64 -19.11
C GLY A 140 -32.48 2.31 -17.86
N PRO A 141 -33.02 2.42 -16.63
CA PRO A 141 -32.29 2.05 -15.41
C PRO A 141 -31.87 0.57 -15.35
N LEU A 142 -32.68 -0.35 -15.90
CA LEU A 142 -32.38 -1.78 -15.96
C LEU A 142 -31.29 -2.09 -16.98
N LEU A 143 -31.33 -1.47 -18.16
CA LEU A 143 -30.30 -1.60 -19.18
C LEU A 143 -28.96 -1.00 -18.72
N ARG A 144 -28.98 0.15 -18.04
CA ARG A 144 -27.74 0.72 -17.46
C ARG A 144 -27.18 -0.18 -16.36
N LEU A 145 -28.02 -0.85 -15.56
CA LEU A 145 -27.57 -1.86 -14.61
C LEU A 145 -26.92 -3.06 -15.33
N LEU A 146 -27.55 -3.56 -16.41
CA LEU A 146 -27.00 -4.65 -17.23
C LEU A 146 -25.63 -4.28 -17.82
N PHE A 147 -25.49 -3.11 -18.43
CA PHE A 147 -24.21 -2.67 -18.99
C PHE A 147 -23.15 -2.41 -17.90
N SER A 148 -23.56 -2.03 -16.68
CA SER A 148 -22.63 -1.86 -15.55
C SER A 148 -21.94 -3.16 -15.10
N ILE A 149 -22.44 -4.33 -15.51
CA ILE A 149 -21.84 -5.63 -15.21
C ILE A 149 -20.50 -5.81 -15.95
N PHE A 150 -20.42 -5.30 -17.18
CA PHE A 150 -19.24 -5.38 -18.05
C PHE A 150 -18.18 -4.33 -17.70
N ASP A 151 -18.49 -3.38 -16.82
CA ASP A 151 -17.49 -2.50 -16.24
C ASP A 151 -16.78 -3.18 -15.08
N PHE A 152 -15.63 -3.78 -15.39
CA PHE A 152 -14.79 -4.47 -14.40
C PHE A 152 -14.01 -3.52 -13.48
N GLN A 153 -14.06 -2.21 -13.73
CA GLN A 153 -13.45 -1.19 -12.90
C GLN A 153 -14.42 -0.78 -11.77
N THR A 154 -14.27 -1.44 -10.63
CA THR A 154 -15.17 -1.28 -9.48
C THR A 154 -14.91 -0.04 -8.63
N HIS A 155 -13.92 0.79 -8.99
CA HIS A 155 -13.42 1.89 -8.18
C HIS A 155 -13.05 3.13 -8.99
N THR A 156 -13.06 4.28 -8.33
CA THR A 156 -12.57 5.54 -8.90
C THR A 156 -11.06 5.50 -9.08
N PRO A 157 -10.52 6.09 -10.16
CA PRO A 157 -9.07 6.14 -10.38
C PRO A 157 -8.34 7.01 -9.36
N VAL A 158 -9.06 7.94 -8.72
CA VAL A 158 -8.51 8.85 -7.72
C VAL A 158 -8.80 8.31 -6.31
N PRO A 159 -7.77 8.12 -5.46
CA PRO A 159 -7.98 7.78 -4.06
C PRO A 159 -8.42 9.01 -3.27
N VAL A 160 -9.30 8.81 -2.29
CA VAL A 160 -9.80 9.87 -1.43
C VAL A 160 -9.30 9.70 0.00
N PRO A 161 -9.12 10.79 0.76
CA PRO A 161 -8.80 10.71 2.18
C PRO A 161 -9.98 10.16 2.98
N ARG A 162 -9.69 9.24 3.90
CA ARG A 162 -10.66 8.62 4.82
C ARG A 162 -10.08 8.59 6.23
N THR A 163 -10.96 8.70 7.21
CA THR A 163 -10.63 8.56 8.63
C THR A 163 -11.44 7.42 9.21
N ASP A 164 -10.79 6.44 9.84
CA ASP A 164 -11.51 5.37 10.53
C ASP A 164 -12.01 5.80 11.92
N ARG A 165 -12.80 4.92 12.56
CA ARG A 165 -13.33 5.13 13.92
C ARG A 165 -12.26 5.32 15.00
N ARG A 166 -10.99 5.00 14.71
CA ARG A 166 -9.85 5.15 15.63
C ARG A 166 -9.00 6.39 15.29
N GLY A 167 -9.50 7.23 14.38
CA GLY A 167 -8.85 8.45 13.95
C GLY A 167 -7.65 8.24 13.03
N TYR A 168 -7.46 7.05 12.45
CA TYR A 168 -6.38 6.84 11.47
C TYR A 168 -6.78 7.45 10.13
N ARG A 169 -5.89 8.28 9.56
CA ARG A 169 -6.10 9.00 8.29
C ARG A 169 -5.33 8.32 7.17
N TYR A 170 -6.04 7.78 6.18
CA TYR A 170 -5.45 7.02 5.09
C TYR A 170 -6.13 7.33 3.77
N ARG A 171 -5.48 6.95 2.66
CA ARG A 171 -6.04 7.04 1.32
C ARG A 171 -6.67 5.72 0.92
N GLN A 172 -7.86 5.79 0.33
CA GLN A 172 -8.57 4.61 -0.19
C GLN A 172 -9.31 4.97 -1.47
N TYR A 173 -9.38 4.04 -2.41
CA TYR A 173 -10.26 4.21 -3.57
C TYR A 173 -11.72 4.17 -3.15
N GLU A 174 -12.55 5.02 -3.76
CA GLU A 174 -13.99 4.93 -3.61
C GLU A 174 -14.56 3.86 -4.55
N SER A 175 -15.45 3.02 -4.02
CA SER A 175 -16.20 2.10 -4.87
C SER A 175 -17.12 2.88 -5.81
N LYS A 176 -17.26 2.40 -7.05
CA LYS A 176 -18.12 3.03 -8.06
C LYS A 176 -19.56 3.15 -7.54
N LYS A 177 -20.13 4.34 -7.73
CA LYS A 177 -21.47 4.73 -7.29
C LYS A 177 -22.54 3.96 -8.08
N GLY A 178 -23.70 3.75 -7.45
CA GLY A 178 -24.85 3.09 -8.07
C GLY A 178 -25.43 3.89 -9.24
N VAL A 179 -25.98 3.17 -10.21
CA VAL A 179 -26.49 3.71 -11.48
C VAL A 179 -27.89 4.36 -11.35
N TRP A 180 -28.55 4.17 -10.20
CA TRP A 180 -29.92 4.64 -9.96
C TRP A 180 -29.99 6.10 -9.50
N PRO A 181 -30.87 6.94 -10.10
CA PRO A 181 -31.10 8.32 -9.66
C PRO A 181 -31.47 8.40 -8.17
N GLY A 182 -30.88 9.33 -7.43
CA GLY A 182 -31.11 9.50 -5.98
C GLY A 182 -30.34 8.53 -5.06
N ARG A 183 -29.51 7.62 -5.61
CA ARG A 183 -28.62 6.72 -4.84
C ARG A 183 -27.14 6.89 -5.18
N GLU A 184 -26.76 8.08 -5.64
CA GLU A 184 -25.40 8.40 -6.08
C GLU A 184 -24.35 8.24 -4.98
N HIS A 185 -24.70 8.28 -3.69
CA HIS A 185 -23.74 8.08 -2.59
C HIS A 185 -23.55 6.62 -2.19
N LYS A 186 -24.25 5.66 -2.81
CA LYS A 186 -24.22 4.25 -2.43
C LYS A 186 -23.43 3.42 -3.44
N LYS A 187 -22.60 2.52 -2.92
CA LYS A 187 -21.85 1.53 -3.71
C LYS A 187 -22.77 0.73 -4.65
N GLY A 188 -22.37 0.65 -5.92
CA GLY A 188 -23.08 -0.11 -6.95
C GLY A 188 -23.26 -1.57 -6.58
N PHE A 189 -24.32 -2.21 -7.08
CA PHE A 189 -24.61 -3.61 -6.75
C PHE A 189 -23.53 -4.56 -7.25
N VAL A 190 -23.15 -4.44 -8.51
CA VAL A 190 -22.08 -5.21 -9.15
C VAL A 190 -20.75 -5.04 -8.39
N ALA A 191 -20.36 -3.81 -8.08
CA ALA A 191 -19.16 -3.53 -7.28
C ALA A 191 -19.23 -4.18 -5.88
N SER A 192 -20.40 -4.20 -5.23
CA SER A 192 -20.56 -4.93 -3.98
C SER A 192 -20.45 -6.44 -4.10
N VAL A 193 -20.91 -7.04 -5.20
CA VAL A 193 -20.78 -8.49 -5.45
C VAL A 193 -19.30 -8.83 -5.67
N TYR A 194 -18.58 -8.07 -6.49
CA TYR A 194 -17.15 -8.27 -6.68
C TYR A 194 -16.35 -8.08 -5.37
N ASP A 195 -16.62 -7.00 -4.64
CA ASP A 195 -15.92 -6.76 -3.38
C ASP A 195 -16.32 -7.77 -2.29
N PHE A 196 -17.52 -8.37 -2.36
CA PHE A 196 -17.89 -9.48 -1.47
C PHE A 196 -16.95 -10.68 -1.63
N VAL A 197 -16.63 -11.05 -2.86
CA VAL A 197 -15.76 -12.20 -3.15
C VAL A 197 -14.29 -11.82 -2.95
N PHE A 198 -13.84 -10.72 -3.55
CA PHE A 198 -12.42 -10.37 -3.67
C PHE A 198 -11.92 -9.30 -2.69
N GLY A 199 -12.83 -8.67 -1.96
CA GLY A 199 -12.54 -7.49 -1.15
C GLY A 199 -12.41 -6.23 -1.99
N PRO A 200 -12.47 -5.05 -1.36
CA PRO A 200 -12.30 -3.78 -2.05
C PRO A 200 -10.86 -3.61 -2.55
N PRO A 201 -10.65 -2.93 -3.69
CA PRO A 201 -9.32 -2.62 -4.19
C PRO A 201 -8.60 -1.68 -3.22
N ARG A 202 -7.29 -1.89 -3.07
CA ARG A 202 -6.40 -1.05 -2.25
C ARG A 202 -5.48 -0.25 -3.16
N VAL A 203 -5.05 0.91 -2.68
CA VAL A 203 -4.05 1.73 -3.39
C VAL A 203 -2.76 0.91 -3.51
N PRO A 204 -2.25 0.66 -4.72
CA PRO A 204 -1.04 -0.11 -4.91
C PRO A 204 0.16 0.64 -4.32
N PHE A 205 1.12 -0.11 -3.79
CA PHE A 205 2.41 0.43 -3.42
C PHE A 205 3.21 0.70 -4.69
N ASP A 206 3.63 1.95 -4.92
CA ASP A 206 4.60 2.28 -5.97
C ASP A 206 5.99 1.89 -5.45
N PRO A 207 6.69 0.92 -6.09
CA PRO A 207 8.01 0.49 -5.65
C PRO A 207 9.06 1.60 -5.57
N LEU A 208 8.85 2.71 -6.29
CA LEU A 208 9.74 3.87 -6.32
C LEU A 208 9.20 5.07 -5.53
N ALA A 209 8.11 4.90 -4.77
CA ALA A 209 7.52 5.99 -3.99
C ALA A 209 8.53 6.58 -2.99
N ASN A 210 9.21 5.71 -2.24
CA ASN A 210 10.17 6.11 -1.22
C ASN A 210 11.35 6.88 -1.83
N GLU A 211 11.87 6.43 -2.97
CA GLU A 211 12.94 7.10 -3.72
C GLU A 211 12.53 8.49 -4.18
N LYS A 212 11.33 8.61 -4.76
CA LYS A 212 10.80 9.91 -5.23
C LYS A 212 10.62 10.86 -4.05
N GLU A 213 10.15 10.36 -2.92
CA GLU A 213 9.94 11.11 -1.69
C GLU A 213 11.26 11.57 -1.06
N VAL A 214 12.28 10.71 -1.02
CA VAL A 214 13.63 11.07 -0.55
C VAL A 214 14.25 12.15 -1.44
N VAL A 215 14.10 12.06 -2.76
CA VAL A 215 14.56 13.11 -3.70
C VAL A 215 13.81 14.42 -3.46
N ALA A 216 12.49 14.37 -3.28
CA ALA A 216 11.69 15.56 -2.96
C ALA A 216 12.13 16.17 -1.61
N TYR A 217 12.42 15.32 -0.62
CA TYR A 217 12.94 15.75 0.68
C TYR A 217 14.30 16.42 0.56
N LEU A 218 15.26 15.80 -0.15
CA LEU A 218 16.59 16.35 -0.40
C LEU A 218 16.53 17.75 -1.02
N ARG A 219 15.64 17.94 -2.00
CA ARG A 219 15.43 19.26 -2.63
C ARG A 219 14.94 20.30 -1.63
N ARG A 220 13.93 19.95 -0.81
CA ARG A 220 13.40 20.85 0.24
C ARG A 220 14.39 21.13 1.36
N GLN A 221 15.30 20.19 1.63
CA GLN A 221 16.21 20.22 2.77
C GLN A 221 17.67 20.54 2.40
N LYS A 222 17.85 21.24 1.27
CA LYS A 222 19.15 21.76 0.79
C LYS A 222 20.23 20.68 0.60
N GLY A 223 19.81 19.49 0.18
CA GLY A 223 20.70 18.39 -0.19
C GLY A 223 21.40 17.72 0.98
N ILE A 224 20.94 17.93 2.22
CA ILE A 224 21.44 17.25 3.41
C ILE A 224 20.49 16.15 3.82
N LEU A 225 21.03 14.96 4.09
CA LEU A 225 20.30 13.81 4.61
C LEU A 225 21.08 13.11 5.70
N THR A 226 20.41 12.73 6.78
CA THR A 226 20.95 11.82 7.80
C THR A 226 20.13 10.52 7.87
N PRO A 227 20.68 9.42 8.42
CA PRO A 227 19.92 8.21 8.68
C PRO A 227 18.65 8.49 9.51
N THR A 228 18.72 9.35 10.52
CA THR A 228 17.56 9.74 11.31
C THR A 228 16.43 10.35 10.49
N GLU A 229 16.73 11.10 9.43
CA GLU A 229 15.71 11.70 8.57
C GLU A 229 14.99 10.67 7.70
N LEU A 230 15.69 9.59 7.31
CA LEU A 230 15.07 8.45 6.65
C LEU A 230 14.07 7.72 7.57
N ILE A 231 14.36 7.66 8.87
CA ILE A 231 13.40 7.15 9.87
C ILE A 231 12.14 8.03 9.89
N ARG A 232 12.28 9.36 9.78
CA ARG A 232 11.12 10.27 9.73
C ARG A 232 10.27 10.09 8.48
N LEU A 233 10.93 9.88 7.34
CA LEU A 233 10.26 9.73 6.04
C LEU A 233 9.55 8.38 5.93
N ALA A 234 10.25 7.29 6.21
CA ALA A 234 9.75 5.95 5.90
C ALA A 234 9.43 5.08 7.14
N GLY A 235 9.80 5.53 8.34
CA GLY A 235 9.54 4.80 9.58
C GLY A 235 10.44 3.60 9.83
N TRP A 236 11.55 3.49 9.09
CA TRP A 236 12.52 2.42 9.23
C TRP A 236 13.16 2.37 10.62
N THR A 237 13.69 1.22 10.99
CA THR A 237 14.59 1.11 12.14
C THR A 237 15.91 1.83 11.86
N LEU A 238 16.68 2.15 12.89
CA LEU A 238 17.99 2.79 12.74
C LEU A 238 18.93 1.95 11.86
N GLU A 239 18.90 0.63 12.03
CA GLU A 239 19.69 -0.30 11.22
C GLU A 239 19.30 -0.29 9.74
N GLU A 240 18.00 -0.31 9.43
CA GLU A 240 17.49 -0.22 8.06
C GLU A 240 17.80 1.16 7.44
N ALA A 241 17.65 2.23 8.23
CA ALA A 241 17.94 3.59 7.81
C ALA A 241 19.43 3.77 7.48
N ASP A 242 20.35 3.21 8.28
CA ASP A 242 21.79 3.23 8.00
C ASP A 242 22.12 2.52 6.68
N GLN A 243 21.47 1.39 6.40
CA GLN A 243 21.68 0.64 5.16
C GLN A 243 21.11 1.35 3.94
N LEU A 244 19.93 1.98 4.08
CA LEU A 244 19.28 2.74 3.01
C LEU A 244 19.94 4.08 2.77
N PHE A 245 20.51 4.70 3.80
CA PHE A 245 21.35 5.87 3.69
C PHE A 245 22.54 5.61 2.76
N ALA A 246 23.31 4.53 2.99
CA ALA A 246 24.43 4.15 2.12
C ALA A 246 24.00 3.96 0.65
N TYR A 247 22.85 3.30 0.45
CA TYR A 247 22.28 3.10 -0.88
C TYR A 247 21.82 4.40 -1.54
N TYR A 248 21.19 5.32 -0.82
CA TYR A 248 20.77 6.59 -1.38
C TYR A 248 21.96 7.50 -1.67
N VAL A 249 22.97 7.54 -0.80
CA VAL A 249 24.27 8.17 -1.08
C VAL A 249 24.78 7.65 -2.42
N ALA A 250 24.82 6.33 -2.61
CA ALA A 250 25.30 5.73 -3.86
C ALA A 250 24.45 6.11 -5.08
N ARG A 251 23.15 5.79 -5.02
CA ARG A 251 22.17 5.91 -6.10
C ARG A 251 21.94 7.33 -6.59
N PHE A 252 21.90 8.29 -5.66
CA PHE A 252 21.66 9.70 -5.99
C PHE A 252 22.95 10.51 -6.07
N LYS A 253 24.10 9.84 -6.23
CA LYS A 253 25.41 10.47 -6.39
C LYS A 253 25.73 11.47 -5.27
N GLY A 254 25.28 11.18 -4.04
CA GLY A 254 25.64 11.95 -2.86
C GLY A 254 27.02 11.58 -2.33
N GLU A 255 27.62 12.48 -1.56
CA GLU A 255 28.89 12.28 -0.86
C GLU A 255 28.64 12.04 0.64
N ALA A 256 29.22 10.98 1.20
CA ALA A 256 29.19 10.75 2.64
C ALA A 256 30.28 11.58 3.33
N ARG A 257 29.88 12.45 4.25
CA ARG A 257 30.77 13.37 4.96
C ARG A 257 30.56 13.26 6.46
N ILE A 258 31.59 13.61 7.22
CA ILE A 258 31.57 13.64 8.68
C ILE A 258 31.63 15.10 9.10
N SER A 259 30.69 15.52 9.94
CA SER A 259 30.68 16.87 10.52
C SER A 259 31.72 17.02 11.62
N GLU A 260 32.00 18.25 12.03
CA GLU A 260 32.89 18.56 13.16
C GLU A 260 32.44 17.90 14.47
N SER A 261 31.13 17.67 14.64
CA SER A 261 30.56 16.98 15.79
C SER A 261 30.59 15.44 15.69
N GLY A 262 31.21 14.89 14.64
CA GLY A 262 31.36 13.46 14.40
C GLY A 262 30.13 12.78 13.79
N VAL A 263 29.12 13.54 13.37
CA VAL A 263 27.91 13.01 12.71
C VAL A 263 28.20 12.71 11.24
N LEU A 264 27.89 11.49 10.81
CA LEU A 264 27.84 11.09 9.41
C LEU A 264 26.58 11.63 8.73
N TYR A 265 26.74 12.36 7.63
CA TYR A 265 25.65 12.87 6.82
C TYR A 265 25.97 12.73 5.33
N GLY A 266 24.92 12.77 4.50
CA GLY A 266 25.03 12.73 3.05
C GLY A 266 24.79 14.11 2.46
N GLU A 267 25.62 14.49 1.51
CA GLU A 267 25.53 15.73 0.74
C GLU A 267 25.19 15.43 -0.72
N PHE A 268 24.08 15.97 -1.22
CA PHE A 268 23.48 15.61 -2.51
C PHE A 268 23.37 16.82 -3.45
N ASN A 269 24.50 17.36 -3.87
CA ASN A 269 24.54 18.57 -4.71
C ASN A 269 23.94 18.35 -6.11
N GLU A 270 24.09 17.16 -6.70
CA GLU A 270 23.51 16.87 -8.02
C GLU A 270 21.98 16.87 -8.02
N VAL A 271 21.35 16.39 -6.92
CA VAL A 271 19.88 16.28 -6.80
C VAL A 271 19.19 17.65 -6.74
N LEU A 272 19.95 18.67 -6.33
CA LEU A 272 19.51 20.06 -6.25
C LEU A 272 19.41 20.73 -7.61
N THR A 273 20.12 20.23 -8.62
CA THR A 273 20.09 20.79 -9.97
C THR A 273 18.86 20.24 -10.71
N THR A 274 17.91 21.12 -11.06
CA THR A 274 16.65 20.74 -11.74
C THR A 274 16.47 21.53 -13.03
N GLY A 275 15.98 20.86 -14.08
CA GLY A 275 15.51 21.49 -15.31
C GLY A 275 14.08 22.04 -15.23
N GLY A 276 13.62 22.47 -14.04
CA GLY A 276 12.29 23.07 -13.85
C GLY A 276 11.14 22.09 -13.57
N LEU A 277 11.41 20.83 -13.19
CA LEU A 277 10.36 19.90 -12.80
C LEU A 277 9.71 20.32 -11.46
N PRO A 278 8.38 20.19 -11.31
CA PRO A 278 7.68 20.53 -10.07
C PRO A 278 8.19 19.70 -8.89
N GLU A 279 8.17 20.30 -7.70
CA GLU A 279 8.56 19.61 -6.48
C GLU A 279 7.62 18.44 -6.18
N GLY A 280 8.20 17.27 -5.88
CA GLY A 280 7.44 16.12 -5.39
C GLY A 280 6.82 16.39 -4.01
N SER A 281 5.83 15.60 -3.63
CA SER A 281 5.26 15.63 -2.28
C SER A 281 6.17 14.91 -1.30
N VAL A 282 6.38 15.52 -0.12
CA VAL A 282 6.98 14.86 1.05
C VAL A 282 5.88 14.69 2.09
N VAL A 283 5.68 13.46 2.54
CA VAL A 283 4.75 13.03 3.57
C VAL A 283 5.54 12.23 4.60
N TYR A 284 5.56 12.69 5.86
CA TYR A 284 6.27 11.92 6.87
C TYR A 284 5.55 10.61 7.17
N TYR A 285 6.31 9.61 7.60
CA TYR A 285 5.82 8.27 7.91
C TYR A 285 4.57 8.28 8.79
N TRP A 286 4.47 9.22 9.73
CA TRP A 286 3.38 9.33 10.68
C TRP A 286 2.17 10.16 10.22
N ASP A 287 2.25 10.79 9.05
CA ASP A 287 1.17 11.61 8.49
C ASP A 287 0.27 10.83 7.51
N GLU A 288 0.69 9.63 7.08
CA GLU A 288 -0.11 8.75 6.23
C GLU A 288 -0.31 7.38 6.88
N ASP A 289 -1.47 7.14 7.48
CA ASP A 289 -1.81 5.83 8.04
C ASP A 289 -2.01 4.77 6.95
N GLU A 290 -1.66 3.51 7.22
CA GLU A 290 -1.97 2.43 6.27
C GLU A 290 -3.49 2.20 6.20
N PRO A 291 -4.10 1.95 5.03
CA PRO A 291 -5.54 1.67 4.93
C PRO A 291 -5.89 0.29 5.53
N PRO A 292 -7.09 0.14 6.13
CA PRO A 292 -7.53 -1.12 6.75
C PRO A 292 -7.65 -2.26 5.72
N PHE A 293 -7.49 -3.50 6.20
CA PHE A 293 -7.76 -4.69 5.41
C PHE A 293 -9.21 -5.12 5.63
N GLU A 294 -10.04 -4.92 4.59
CA GLU A 294 -11.46 -5.24 4.63
C GLU A 294 -11.74 -6.56 3.92
N LEU A 295 -12.62 -7.38 4.51
CA LEU A 295 -13.03 -8.64 3.88
C LEU A 295 -13.89 -8.39 2.65
N THR A 296 -14.93 -7.55 2.80
CA THR A 296 -15.89 -7.23 1.73
C THR A 296 -16.13 -5.75 1.47
N GLY A 297 -15.78 -4.86 2.41
CA GLY A 297 -16.02 -3.40 2.29
C GLY A 297 -17.49 -3.01 2.04
N ASN A 298 -18.44 -3.88 2.41
CA ASN A 298 -19.87 -3.72 2.22
C ASN A 298 -20.58 -3.54 3.57
N SER A 299 -21.69 -2.80 3.57
CA SER A 299 -22.57 -2.74 4.76
C SER A 299 -23.13 -4.12 5.12
N PRO A 300 -23.45 -4.41 6.40
CA PRO A 300 -24.02 -5.68 6.82
C PRO A 300 -25.27 -6.11 6.03
N GLY A 301 -26.20 -5.18 5.79
CA GLY A 301 -27.41 -5.46 5.01
C GLY A 301 -27.12 -5.82 3.55
N ARG A 302 -26.11 -5.21 2.93
CA ARG A 302 -25.68 -5.58 1.56
C ARG A 302 -25.08 -6.98 1.52
N ASN A 303 -24.27 -7.35 2.52
CA ASN A 303 -23.73 -8.70 2.62
C ASN A 303 -24.85 -9.73 2.80
N LEU A 304 -25.86 -9.44 3.64
CA LEU A 304 -27.00 -10.33 3.84
C LEU A 304 -27.75 -10.62 2.52
N VAL A 305 -28.03 -9.59 1.72
CA VAL A 305 -28.69 -9.74 0.41
C VAL A 305 -27.84 -10.58 -0.55
N ILE A 306 -26.54 -10.31 -0.64
CA ILE A 306 -25.62 -11.05 -1.52
C ILE A 306 -25.53 -12.52 -1.09
N THR A 307 -25.37 -12.77 0.21
CA THR A 307 -25.35 -14.12 0.78
C THR A 307 -26.66 -14.85 0.49
N GLY A 308 -27.81 -14.21 0.70
CA GLY A 308 -29.12 -14.81 0.44
C GLY A 308 -29.29 -15.21 -1.03
N MET A 309 -28.92 -14.32 -1.97
CA MET A 309 -29.00 -14.59 -3.40
C MET A 309 -28.10 -15.76 -3.81
N ASN A 310 -26.86 -15.81 -3.34
CA ASN A 310 -25.96 -16.91 -3.67
C ASN A 310 -26.34 -18.22 -2.94
N ALA A 311 -26.90 -18.15 -1.74
CA ALA A 311 -27.42 -19.31 -1.03
C ALA A 311 -28.64 -19.92 -1.75
N PHE A 312 -29.51 -19.08 -2.33
CA PHE A 312 -30.59 -19.52 -3.20
C PHE A 312 -30.03 -20.28 -4.42
N ASN A 313 -29.01 -19.73 -5.09
CA ASN A 313 -28.36 -20.38 -6.23
C ASN A 313 -27.71 -21.71 -5.86
N LEU A 314 -27.05 -21.75 -4.70
CA LEU A 314 -26.45 -22.97 -4.16
C LEU A 314 -27.51 -24.05 -3.93
N PHE A 315 -28.62 -23.68 -3.30
CA PHE A 315 -29.72 -24.59 -2.99
C PHE A 315 -30.39 -25.13 -4.26
N PHE A 316 -30.75 -24.25 -5.21
CA PHE A 316 -31.36 -24.69 -6.46
C PHE A 316 -30.38 -25.46 -7.34
N GLY A 317 -29.11 -25.06 -7.41
CA GLY A 317 -28.08 -25.83 -8.10
C GLY A 317 -27.99 -27.26 -7.54
N LEU A 318 -27.99 -27.41 -6.21
CA LEU A 318 -28.03 -28.73 -5.58
C LEU A 318 -29.31 -29.51 -5.94
N LEU A 319 -30.48 -28.88 -5.86
CA LEU A 319 -31.76 -29.52 -6.23
C LEU A 319 -31.78 -29.96 -7.70
N PHE A 320 -31.29 -29.15 -8.64
CA PHE A 320 -31.23 -29.54 -10.05
C PHE A 320 -30.26 -30.70 -10.30
N VAL A 321 -29.21 -30.84 -9.48
CA VAL A 321 -28.27 -31.98 -9.55
C VAL A 321 -28.89 -33.26 -8.99
N THR A 322 -29.68 -33.19 -7.92
CA THR A 322 -30.24 -34.36 -7.21
C THR A 322 -31.63 -34.77 -7.71
N GLU A 323 -32.46 -33.80 -8.11
CA GLU A 323 -33.88 -33.97 -8.44
C GLU A 323 -34.16 -33.68 -9.93
N THR A 324 -33.17 -33.86 -10.82
CA THR A 324 -33.28 -33.52 -12.25
C THR A 324 -34.55 -34.09 -12.88
N THR A 325 -34.87 -35.36 -12.61
CA THR A 325 -36.04 -36.05 -13.18
C THR A 325 -37.36 -35.34 -12.85
N ARG A 326 -37.52 -34.88 -11.60
CA ARG A 326 -38.73 -34.15 -11.18
C ARG A 326 -38.87 -32.81 -11.89
N PHE A 327 -37.75 -32.10 -12.09
CA PHE A 327 -37.78 -30.85 -12.86
C PHE A 327 -38.08 -31.10 -14.35
N VAL A 328 -37.57 -32.18 -14.94
CA VAL A 328 -37.91 -32.56 -16.32
C VAL A 328 -39.41 -32.85 -16.45
N GLU A 329 -39.99 -33.61 -15.52
CA GLU A 329 -41.43 -33.87 -15.48
C GLU A 329 -42.25 -32.59 -15.31
N LEU A 330 -41.83 -31.70 -14.41
CA LEU A 330 -42.44 -30.39 -14.22
C LEU A 330 -42.43 -29.57 -15.52
N PHE A 331 -41.27 -29.45 -16.17
CA PHE A 331 -41.16 -28.71 -17.43
C PHE A 331 -42.03 -29.32 -18.53
N ARG A 332 -42.10 -30.66 -18.61
CA ARG A 332 -42.98 -31.36 -19.57
C ARG A 332 -44.45 -31.06 -19.32
N ALA A 333 -44.87 -30.93 -18.07
CA ALA A 333 -46.25 -30.53 -17.73
C ALA A 333 -46.59 -29.11 -18.23
N TYR A 334 -45.60 -28.23 -18.36
CA TYR A 334 -45.75 -26.89 -18.96
C TYR A 334 -45.42 -26.86 -20.48
N GLY A 335 -45.28 -28.02 -21.12
CA GLY A 335 -45.04 -28.13 -22.56
C GLY A 335 -43.58 -27.92 -23.01
N PHE A 336 -42.62 -27.92 -22.08
CA PHE A 336 -41.19 -27.83 -22.38
C PHE A 336 -40.51 -29.20 -22.20
N TYR A 337 -39.73 -29.63 -23.19
CA TYR A 337 -39.11 -30.97 -23.21
C TYR A 337 -37.58 -30.86 -23.14
N PRO A 338 -37.00 -30.48 -21.98
CA PRO A 338 -35.55 -30.35 -21.86
C PRO A 338 -34.85 -31.70 -21.90
N ASP A 339 -33.65 -31.73 -22.48
CA ASP A 339 -32.73 -32.84 -22.27
C ASP A 339 -32.30 -32.89 -20.78
N PRO A 340 -32.46 -34.05 -20.09
CA PRO A 340 -32.11 -34.16 -18.68
C PRO A 340 -30.63 -33.86 -18.39
N GLY A 341 -29.72 -34.24 -19.29
CA GLY A 341 -28.28 -34.03 -19.12
C GLY A 341 -27.92 -32.55 -19.20
N LEU A 342 -28.41 -31.85 -20.22
CA LEU A 342 -28.24 -30.41 -20.37
C LEU A 342 -28.87 -29.63 -19.22
N LEU A 343 -30.08 -30.03 -18.77
CA LEU A 343 -30.74 -29.39 -17.64
C LEU A 343 -29.91 -29.53 -16.35
N ARG A 344 -29.46 -30.75 -16.05
CA ARG A 344 -28.63 -31.05 -14.88
C ARG A 344 -27.29 -30.30 -14.91
N PHE A 345 -26.68 -30.18 -16.08
CA PHE A 345 -25.42 -29.47 -16.23
C PHE A 345 -25.59 -27.96 -16.04
N TRP A 346 -26.47 -27.33 -16.80
CA TRP A 346 -26.60 -25.86 -16.84
C TRP A 346 -27.34 -25.26 -15.65
N LEU A 347 -28.35 -25.95 -15.12
CA LEU A 347 -29.11 -25.46 -13.94
C LEU A 347 -28.66 -26.12 -12.63
N GLY A 348 -27.92 -27.22 -12.71
CA GLY A 348 -27.39 -27.92 -11.54
C GLY A 348 -25.91 -27.60 -11.29
N TRP A 349 -25.03 -28.26 -12.04
CA TRP A 349 -23.58 -28.20 -11.81
C TRP A 349 -23.00 -26.79 -11.94
N VAL A 350 -23.38 -26.04 -12.97
CA VAL A 350 -22.83 -24.69 -13.20
C VAL A 350 -23.16 -23.73 -12.02
N PRO A 351 -24.43 -23.55 -11.59
CA PRO A 351 -24.75 -22.72 -10.43
C PRO A 351 -24.19 -23.25 -9.12
N LEU A 352 -24.13 -24.58 -8.95
CA LEU A 352 -23.58 -25.22 -7.76
C LEU A 352 -22.08 -24.91 -7.61
N THR A 353 -21.27 -25.17 -8.64
CA THR A 353 -19.84 -24.87 -8.62
C THR A 353 -19.58 -23.39 -8.48
N TYR A 354 -20.32 -22.54 -9.20
CA TYR A 354 -20.26 -21.08 -9.05
C TYR A 354 -20.46 -20.67 -7.59
N SER A 355 -21.54 -21.15 -6.97
CA SER A 355 -21.94 -20.73 -5.62
C SER A 355 -20.99 -21.25 -4.53
N ILE A 356 -20.42 -22.45 -4.71
CA ILE A 356 -19.39 -22.99 -3.83
C ILE A 356 -18.15 -22.10 -3.86
N ILE A 357 -17.63 -21.77 -5.05
CA ILE A 357 -16.45 -20.89 -5.18
C ILE A 357 -16.76 -19.51 -4.59
N PHE A 358 -17.97 -18.99 -4.82
CA PHE A 358 -18.41 -17.68 -4.35
C PHE A 358 -18.32 -17.55 -2.82
N PHE A 359 -18.64 -18.62 -2.09
CA PHE A 359 -18.50 -18.67 -0.64
C PHE A 359 -17.10 -19.10 -0.17
N ALA A 360 -16.44 -20.00 -0.89
CA ALA A 360 -15.13 -20.52 -0.52
C ALA A 360 -14.04 -19.44 -0.56
N VAL A 361 -14.04 -18.57 -1.57
CA VAL A 361 -13.02 -17.52 -1.73
C VAL A 361 -12.97 -16.56 -0.54
N PRO A 362 -14.07 -15.87 -0.15
CA PRO A 362 -14.03 -14.98 1.01
C PRO A 362 -13.75 -15.73 2.31
N LEU A 363 -14.24 -16.97 2.47
CA LEU A 363 -13.97 -17.78 3.66
C LEU A 363 -12.48 -18.12 3.81
N ALA A 364 -11.83 -18.54 2.72
CA ALA A 364 -10.39 -18.82 2.68
C ALA A 364 -9.54 -17.57 2.95
N ARG A 365 -10.05 -16.38 2.60
CA ARG A 365 -9.38 -15.10 2.83
C ARG A 365 -9.45 -14.61 4.28
N VAL A 366 -10.41 -15.06 5.09
CA VAL A 366 -10.60 -14.62 6.48
C VAL A 366 -9.31 -14.67 7.32
N PRO A 367 -8.58 -15.80 7.43
CA PRO A 367 -7.37 -15.85 8.25
C PRO A 367 -6.27 -14.89 7.75
N ILE A 368 -6.11 -14.76 6.43
CA ILE A 368 -5.09 -13.90 5.82
C ILE A 368 -5.41 -12.42 6.08
N VAL A 369 -6.65 -12.00 5.78
CA VAL A 369 -7.11 -10.62 5.95
C VAL A 369 -7.08 -10.21 7.42
N THR A 370 -7.50 -11.10 8.32
CA THR A 370 -7.46 -10.80 9.77
C THR A 370 -6.03 -10.71 10.31
N ALA A 371 -5.11 -11.57 9.84
CA ALA A 371 -3.69 -11.46 10.19
C ALA A 371 -3.08 -10.14 9.66
N GLN A 372 -3.36 -9.78 8.41
CA GLN A 372 -2.92 -8.53 7.80
C GLN A 372 -3.47 -7.30 8.53
N GLU A 373 -4.74 -7.30 8.90
CA GLU A 373 -5.37 -6.21 9.67
C GLU A 373 -4.74 -6.07 11.07
N ARG A 374 -4.47 -7.18 11.75
CA ARG A 374 -3.77 -7.16 13.05
C ARG A 374 -2.34 -6.61 12.91
N ALA A 375 -1.62 -7.02 11.86
CA ALA A 375 -0.28 -6.52 11.58
C ALA A 375 -0.30 -5.01 11.24
N ARG A 376 -1.26 -4.56 10.42
CA ARG A 376 -1.48 -3.13 10.11
C ARG A 376 -1.74 -2.32 11.37
N ARG A 377 -2.60 -2.81 12.27
CA ARG A 377 -2.88 -2.13 13.54
C ARG A 377 -1.61 -1.94 14.37
N ARG A 378 -0.79 -2.97 14.48
CA ARG A 378 0.49 -2.91 15.17
C ARG A 378 1.44 -1.88 14.54
N ARG A 379 1.54 -1.84 13.20
CA ARG A 379 2.36 -0.84 12.49
C ARG A 379 1.86 0.59 12.71
N ASN A 380 0.56 0.83 12.64
CA ASN A 380 0.01 2.16 12.90
C ASN A 380 0.11 2.58 14.37
N GLU A 381 0.00 1.65 15.32
CA GLU A 381 0.28 1.94 16.73
C GLU A 381 1.73 2.35 16.94
N ARG A 382 2.69 1.55 16.44
CA ARG A 382 4.13 1.87 16.44
C ARG A 382 4.38 3.25 15.85
N ARG A 383 3.79 3.56 14.68
CA ARG A 383 3.93 4.84 13.98
C ARG A 383 3.58 6.05 14.84
N ARG A 384 2.47 5.97 15.57
CA ARG A 384 2.06 7.06 16.46
C ARG A 384 2.99 7.23 17.66
N ILE A 385 3.55 6.13 18.17
CA ILE A 385 4.57 6.19 19.24
C ILE A 385 5.87 6.81 18.73
N VAL A 386 6.32 6.42 17.53
CA VAL A 386 7.49 7.03 16.87
C VAL A 386 7.28 8.54 16.73
N ARG A 387 6.12 9.00 16.24
CA ARG A 387 5.80 10.43 16.15
C ARG A 387 5.85 11.15 17.50
N ALA A 388 5.28 10.56 18.55
CA ALA A 388 5.35 11.14 19.90
C ALA A 388 6.78 11.27 20.40
N VAL A 389 7.62 10.23 20.21
CA VAL A 389 9.05 10.27 20.58
C VAL A 389 9.79 11.35 19.80
N PHE A 390 9.65 11.41 18.48
CA PHE A 390 10.29 12.45 17.65
C PHE A 390 9.85 13.85 18.05
N SER A 391 8.55 14.05 18.33
CA SER A 391 8.03 15.35 18.78
C SER A 391 8.64 15.79 20.12
N LEU A 392 8.85 14.87 21.06
CA LEU A 392 9.51 15.18 22.34
C LEU A 392 10.98 15.53 22.15
N ILE A 393 11.69 14.82 21.28
CA ILE A 393 13.09 15.10 20.95
C ILE A 393 13.22 16.49 20.30
N GLU A 394 12.32 16.83 19.37
CA GLU A 394 12.28 18.15 18.72
C GLU A 394 11.99 19.29 19.70
N GLN A 395 11.27 19.00 20.79
CA GLN A 395 11.05 19.95 21.90
C GLN A 395 12.26 20.06 22.84
N GLY A 396 13.37 19.37 22.56
CA GLY A 396 14.59 19.40 23.38
C GLY A 396 14.54 18.52 24.64
N ARG A 397 13.60 17.56 24.72
CA ARG A 397 13.51 16.65 25.86
C ARG A 397 14.59 15.56 25.75
N ALA A 398 15.57 15.59 26.65
CA ALA A 398 16.62 14.57 26.72
C ALA A 398 16.14 13.28 27.40
N ASP A 399 15.43 13.41 28.52
CA ASP A 399 14.90 12.30 29.31
C ASP A 399 13.40 12.12 29.02
N ILE A 400 13.04 11.04 28.34
CA ILE A 400 11.65 10.74 27.93
C ILE A 400 11.08 9.64 28.82
N ARG A 401 10.09 9.98 29.66
CA ARG A 401 9.35 8.99 30.47
C ARG A 401 8.17 8.44 29.68
N PRO A 402 7.68 7.22 29.99
CA PRO A 402 6.43 6.70 29.41
C PRO A 402 5.24 7.65 29.56
N ALA A 403 5.17 8.39 30.67
CA ALA A 403 4.14 9.39 30.93
C ALA A 403 4.23 10.58 29.97
N ASP A 404 5.44 11.05 29.61
CA ASP A 404 5.64 12.11 28.62
C ASP A 404 5.14 11.67 27.25
N VAL A 405 5.48 10.45 26.82
CA VAL A 405 5.03 9.89 25.53
C VAL A 405 3.51 9.76 25.51
N GLN A 406 2.89 9.33 26.61
CA GLN A 406 1.44 9.25 26.73
C GLN A 406 0.77 10.63 26.63
N ALA A 407 1.32 11.65 27.29
CA ALA A 407 0.82 13.02 27.23
C ALA A 407 0.95 13.59 25.82
N GLU A 408 2.12 13.41 25.19
CA GLU A 408 2.38 13.90 23.84
C GLU A 408 1.52 13.19 22.78
N TYR A 409 1.31 11.88 22.92
CA TYR A 409 0.38 11.13 22.08
C TYR A 409 -1.04 11.72 22.14
N ARG A 410 -1.53 12.05 23.34
CA ARG A 410 -2.87 12.66 23.50
C ARG A 410 -2.95 14.01 22.82
N ARG A 411 -1.89 14.84 22.94
CA ARG A 411 -1.79 16.15 22.30
C ARG A 411 -1.85 16.04 20.78
N LEU A 412 -1.02 15.17 20.19
CA LEU A 412 -0.88 15.04 18.74
C LEU A 412 -2.14 14.50 18.05
N TYR A 413 -2.83 13.56 18.68
CA TYR A 413 -3.98 12.87 18.09
C TYR A 413 -5.33 13.34 18.64
N ALA A 414 -5.35 14.43 19.42
CA ALA A 414 -6.54 15.03 20.01
C ALA A 414 -7.50 14.01 20.66
N VAL A 415 -6.95 13.01 21.35
CA VAL A 415 -7.76 11.94 21.96
C VAL A 415 -8.41 12.47 23.24
N PRO A 416 -9.74 12.44 23.39
CA PRO A 416 -10.41 12.94 24.58
C PRO A 416 -9.90 12.22 25.83
N ALA A 417 -9.65 12.97 26.91
CA ALA A 417 -9.15 12.41 28.18
C ALA A 417 -10.04 11.30 28.74
N ALA A 418 -11.36 11.40 28.51
CA ALA A 418 -12.36 10.43 28.92
C ALA A 418 -12.39 9.14 28.09
N ALA A 419 -11.80 9.11 26.88
CA ALA A 419 -12.07 8.06 25.90
C ALA A 419 -11.16 6.82 26.02
N GLU A 420 -9.90 6.93 26.46
CA GLU A 420 -8.97 5.79 26.40
C GLU A 420 -7.80 5.90 27.42
N GLY A 421 -8.05 6.37 28.65
CA GLY A 421 -7.00 6.58 29.66
C GLY A 421 -6.04 5.39 29.81
N GLY A 422 -6.58 4.18 29.95
CA GLY A 422 -5.80 2.94 30.09
C GLY A 422 -5.32 2.31 28.78
N ALA A 423 -5.98 2.54 27.64
CA ALA A 423 -5.58 1.91 26.38
C ALA A 423 -4.32 2.55 25.79
N ILE A 424 -4.18 3.89 25.87
CA ILE A 424 -2.96 4.59 25.44
C ILE A 424 -1.78 4.18 26.32
N GLY A 425 -1.97 4.16 27.65
CA GLY A 425 -0.92 3.73 28.58
C GLY A 425 -0.40 2.33 28.26
N ARG A 426 -1.29 1.36 28.02
CA ARG A 426 -0.91 0.01 27.57
C ARG A 426 -0.17 0.01 26.23
N ARG A 427 -0.61 0.79 25.24
CA ARG A 427 0.09 0.91 23.94
C ARG A 427 1.50 1.47 24.12
N VAL A 428 1.66 2.53 24.91
CA VAL A 428 2.97 3.14 25.22
C VAL A 428 3.87 2.12 25.93
N GLN A 429 3.39 1.46 26.98
CA GLN A 429 4.15 0.44 27.70
C GLN A 429 4.57 -0.73 26.80
N THR A 430 3.72 -1.12 25.85
CA THR A 430 4.01 -2.20 24.90
C THR A 430 5.05 -1.79 23.86
N TRP A 431 4.91 -0.60 23.28
CA TRP A 431 5.68 -0.19 22.10
C TRP A 431 6.91 0.65 22.41
N LEU A 432 6.93 1.45 23.46
CA LEU A 432 8.04 2.35 23.77
C LEU A 432 9.38 1.59 23.95
N PRO A 433 9.47 0.45 24.66
CA PRO A 433 10.72 -0.31 24.74
C PRO A 433 11.19 -0.81 23.37
N THR A 434 10.24 -1.26 22.52
CA THR A 434 10.55 -1.75 21.17
C THR A 434 11.05 -0.62 20.28
N VAL A 435 10.35 0.53 20.28
CA VAL A 435 10.71 1.73 19.55
C VAL A 435 12.06 2.27 20.04
N ALA A 436 12.30 2.30 21.35
CA ALA A 436 13.59 2.69 21.91
C ALA A 436 14.72 1.86 21.32
N ARG A 437 14.62 0.53 21.36
CA ARG A 437 15.63 -0.37 20.79
C ARG A 437 15.82 -0.15 19.28
N GLU A 438 14.72 -0.05 18.52
CA GLU A 438 14.75 0.13 17.06
C GLU A 438 15.39 1.46 16.63
N LEU A 439 15.26 2.49 17.46
CA LEU A 439 15.78 3.83 17.22
C LEU A 439 17.17 4.06 17.86
N GLY A 440 17.79 3.03 18.44
CA GLY A 440 19.07 3.15 19.14
C GLY A 440 19.01 3.96 20.44
N GLY A 441 17.83 4.03 21.06
CA GLY A 441 17.64 4.65 22.36
C GLY A 441 18.15 3.79 23.51
N VAL A 442 18.60 4.45 24.57
CA VAL A 442 19.09 3.86 25.82
C VAL A 442 18.03 4.02 26.90
N ALA A 443 17.80 2.98 27.70
CA ALA A 443 16.87 3.01 28.81
C ALA A 443 17.65 2.96 30.13
N ASP A 444 17.49 3.96 30.98
CA ASP A 444 18.14 4.06 32.28
C ASP A 444 17.10 4.10 33.40
N LEU A 445 17.44 3.53 34.56
CA LEU A 445 16.63 3.61 35.77
C LEU A 445 17.10 4.81 36.59
N MET A 446 16.23 5.77 36.82
CA MET A 446 16.52 6.94 37.66
C MET A 446 16.42 6.58 39.16
N GLU A 447 16.99 7.43 40.01
CA GLU A 447 16.96 7.26 41.47
C GLU A 447 15.54 7.22 42.05
N ASP A 448 14.56 7.83 41.37
CA ASP A 448 13.13 7.79 41.72
C ASP A 448 12.44 6.45 41.32
N GLY A 449 13.20 5.48 40.81
CA GLY A 449 12.72 4.18 40.35
C GLY A 449 12.00 4.21 38.99
N GLN A 450 12.00 5.35 38.30
CA GLN A 450 11.36 5.48 36.98
C GLN A 450 12.34 5.18 35.85
N VAL A 451 11.84 4.52 34.81
CA VAL A 451 12.60 4.28 33.57
C VAL A 451 12.51 5.51 32.67
N VAL A 452 13.67 6.03 32.27
CA VAL A 452 13.80 7.10 31.27
C VAL A 452 14.43 6.56 29.99
N TYR A 453 13.95 7.04 28.84
CA TYR A 453 14.49 6.71 27.54
C TYR A 453 15.22 7.92 26.95
N ARG A 454 16.43 7.71 26.45
CA ARG A 454 17.29 8.73 25.83
C ARG A 454 17.60 8.34 24.40
N PHE A 455 17.61 9.30 23.49
CA PHE A 455 17.85 9.08 22.06
C PHE A 455 19.00 9.99 21.56
N PRO A 456 20.23 9.81 22.08
CA PRO A 456 21.33 10.75 21.86
C PRO A 456 21.69 10.89 20.39
N ARG A 457 21.78 9.77 19.65
CA ARG A 457 22.11 9.76 18.23
C ARG A 457 21.08 10.53 17.39
N ILE A 458 19.79 10.28 17.61
CA ILE A 458 18.70 10.97 16.90
C ILE A 458 18.76 12.47 17.20
N ALA A 459 18.87 12.86 18.47
CA ALA A 459 18.94 14.27 18.85
C ALA A 459 20.14 14.98 18.22
N GLN A 460 21.32 14.36 18.24
CA GLN A 460 22.54 14.89 17.66
C GLN A 460 22.47 15.00 16.14
N GLU A 461 22.03 13.95 15.44
CA GLU A 461 21.90 13.95 13.97
C GLU A 461 20.94 15.04 13.49
N LEU A 462 19.84 15.28 14.21
CA LEU A 462 18.86 16.30 13.85
C LEU A 462 19.35 17.73 14.08
N ALA A 463 20.01 17.96 15.23
CA ALA A 463 20.60 19.25 15.55
C ALA A 463 21.71 19.60 14.53
N GLU A 464 22.55 18.62 14.20
CA GLU A 464 23.64 18.81 13.23
C GLU A 464 23.10 19.01 11.81
N ALA A 465 22.11 18.24 11.36
CA ALA A 465 21.47 18.44 10.06
C ALA A 465 20.87 19.85 9.93
N ALA A 466 20.23 20.36 10.99
CA ALA A 466 19.73 21.73 11.02
C ALA A 466 20.86 22.76 10.92
N ARG A 467 21.98 22.56 11.62
CA ARG A 467 23.17 23.43 11.56
C ARG A 467 23.77 23.46 10.14
N LEU A 468 24.01 22.30 9.54
CA LEU A 468 24.60 22.17 8.20
C LEU A 468 23.78 22.87 7.10
N ARG A 469 22.45 22.99 7.29
CA ARG A 469 21.54 23.68 6.35
C ARG A 469 21.57 25.20 6.45
N GLN A 470 21.97 25.78 7.59
CA GLN A 470 21.98 27.23 7.77
C GLN A 470 22.98 27.91 6.82
N GLY A 471 24.09 27.23 6.49
CA GLY A 471 25.11 27.73 5.57
C GLY A 471 24.88 27.47 4.08
N ARG A 472 23.78 26.82 3.69
CA ARG A 472 23.53 26.44 2.28
C ARG A 472 22.50 27.35 1.61
N PRO A 473 22.68 27.72 0.33
CA PRO A 473 21.66 28.44 -0.42
C PRO A 473 20.39 27.59 -0.55
N THR A 474 19.23 28.22 -0.36
CA THR A 474 17.96 27.58 -0.70
C THR A 474 17.87 27.52 -2.22
N VAL A 475 17.70 26.34 -2.78
CA VAL A 475 17.44 26.19 -4.22
C VAL A 475 16.06 26.79 -4.49
N GLN A 476 16.02 27.97 -5.07
CA GLN A 476 14.78 28.51 -5.62
C GLN A 476 14.48 27.73 -6.89
N VAL A 477 13.48 26.85 -6.84
CA VAL A 477 12.93 26.23 -8.04
C VAL A 477 12.16 27.34 -8.77
N PRO A 478 12.54 27.74 -9.99
CA PRO A 478 11.74 28.69 -10.74
C PRO A 478 10.33 28.12 -10.93
N GLN A 479 9.33 28.89 -10.49
CA GLN A 479 7.95 28.57 -10.77
C GLN A 479 7.76 28.69 -12.29
N THR A 480 7.51 27.55 -12.93
CA THR A 480 7.07 27.47 -14.33
C THR A 480 8.13 27.90 -15.33
N PHE A 481 8.86 26.93 -15.90
CA PHE A 481 9.24 27.07 -17.31
C PHE A 481 7.93 26.94 -18.10
N GLU A 482 7.31 28.07 -18.43
CA GLU A 482 6.39 28.09 -19.56
C GLU A 482 7.20 27.64 -20.77
N LEU A 483 7.01 26.37 -21.17
CA LEU A 483 7.38 25.93 -22.51
C LEU A 483 6.49 26.72 -23.46
N THR A 484 6.94 27.92 -23.84
CA THR A 484 6.55 28.57 -25.09
C THR A 484 7.12 27.71 -26.22
N ALA A 485 6.49 26.55 -26.43
CA ALA A 485 6.56 25.88 -27.70
C ALA A 485 5.80 26.77 -28.68
N GLU A 486 6.51 27.76 -29.25
CA GLU A 486 6.15 28.27 -30.57
C GLU A 486 6.24 27.08 -31.53
N VAL A 487 5.12 26.39 -31.68
CA VAL A 487 4.87 25.47 -32.78
C VAL A 487 4.91 26.34 -34.04
N ARG A 488 6.08 26.44 -34.68
CA ARG A 488 6.11 26.90 -36.08
C ARG A 488 5.27 25.92 -36.89
N PRO A 489 4.23 26.40 -37.61
CA PRO A 489 3.54 25.55 -38.56
C PRO A 489 4.54 25.07 -39.62
N PRO A 490 4.39 23.85 -40.15
CA PRO A 490 5.25 23.35 -41.20
C PRO A 490 5.10 24.25 -42.43
N GLU A 491 6.21 24.80 -42.92
CA GLU A 491 6.27 25.46 -44.21
C GLU A 491 5.92 24.42 -45.29
N GLU A 492 4.89 24.72 -46.08
CA GLU A 492 4.55 23.98 -47.30
C GLU A 492 5.71 24.12 -48.29
N ILE A 493 6.37 23.00 -48.61
CA ILE A 493 7.15 22.82 -49.85
C ILE A 493 6.75 21.49 -50.47
#